data_AF-A0A109BJ81-F1
#
_entry.id   AF-A0A109BJ81-F1
#
_cell.length_a   1.000
_cell.length_b   1.000
_cell.length_c   1.000
_cell.angle_alpha   90.00
_cell.angle_beta   90.00
_cell.angle_gamma   90.00
#
_symmetry.space_group_name_H-M   'P 1'
#
loop_
_entity.id
_entity.type
_entity.pdbx_description
1 polymer ?
#
loop_
_entity_poly.entity_id
_entity_poly.type
_entity_poly.pdbx_seq_one_letter_code
_entity_poly.pdbx_strand_id
1 'polypeptide(L)' 'MIPSAVLGALILGVPATLIAYWALYRQPRGIFWFAFALILVGLGYLGGTGALSDIANTVAGETGLAVAPGEPSIIEP' A
#
# COMPACT_ATOMS: atom_id res chain seq x y z
N MET A 1 -2.81 -6.35 16.57
CA MET A 1 -3.38 -5.47 15.54
C MET A 1 -2.21 -4.86 14.77
N ILE A 2 -2.02 -5.28 13.51
CA ILE A 2 -0.98 -4.73 12.64
C ILE A 2 -1.50 -3.39 12.11
N PRO A 3 -0.76 -2.28 12.21
CA PRO A 3 -1.21 -1.00 11.66
C PRO A 3 -1.44 -1.09 10.14
N SER A 4 -2.53 -0.50 9.64
CA SER A 4 -2.86 -0.46 8.21
C SER A 4 -1.71 0.12 7.37
N ALA A 5 -1.02 1.15 7.88
CA ALA A 5 0.18 1.70 7.24
C ALA A 5 1.31 0.68 7.06
N VAL A 6 1.50 -0.23 8.03
CA VAL A 6 2.51 -1.32 7.92
C VAL A 6 2.06 -2.34 6.88
N LEU A 7 0.76 -2.65 6.83
CA LEU A 7 0.19 -3.54 5.83
C LEU A 7 0.38 -2.98 4.42
N GLY A 8 0.09 -1.70 4.21
CA GLY A 8 0.31 -1.00 2.94
C GLY A 8 1.78 -0.95 2.54
N ALA A 9 2.67 -0.72 3.51
CA ALA A 9 4.11 -0.77 3.28
C ALA A 9 4.58 -2.14 2.79
N LEU A 10 4.01 -3.22 3.33
CA LEU A 10 4.34 -4.59 2.90
C LEU A 10 3.75 -4.90 1.52
N ILE A 11 2.49 -4.51 1.29
CA ILE A 11 1.79 -4.69 0.02
C ILE A 11 2.57 -4.04 -1.14
N LEU A 12 3.11 -2.84 -0.95
CA LEU A 12 3.85 -2.13 -1.99
C LEU A 12 5.36 -2.44 -1.97
N GLY A 13 5.95 -2.46 -0.78
CA GLY A 13 7.40 -2.56 -0.57
C GLY A 13 7.97 -3.92 -0.91
N VAL A 14 7.27 -5.02 -0.61
CA VAL A 14 7.75 -6.38 -0.93
C VAL A 14 7.81 -6.61 -2.43
N PRO A 15 6.75 -6.35 -3.24
CA PRO A 15 6.85 -6.44 -4.69
C PRO A 15 7.90 -5.52 -5.28
N ALA A 16 7.98 -4.27 -4.84
CA ALA A 16 8.98 -3.32 -5.33
C ALA A 16 10.42 -3.82 -5.08
N THR A 17 10.68 -4.39 -3.90
CA THR A 17 11.99 -4.93 -3.53
C THR A 17 12.31 -6.20 -4.32
N LEU A 18 11.32 -7.08 -4.55
CA LEU A 18 11.49 -8.27 -5.39
C LEU A 18 11.81 -7.90 -6.84
N ILE A 19 11.10 -6.92 -7.41
CA ILE A 19 11.36 -6.41 -8.76
C ILE A 19 12.75 -5.80 -8.83
N ALA A 20 13.14 -4.97 -7.85
CA ALA A 20 14.47 -4.39 -7.79
C ALA A 20 15.56 -5.47 -7.68
N TYR A 21 15.36 -6.49 -6.84
CA TYR A 21 16.30 -7.61 -6.72
C TYR A 21 16.45 -8.34 -8.05
N TRP A 22 15.35 -8.66 -8.72
CA TRP A 22 15.37 -9.38 -9.99
C TRP A 22 16.01 -8.54 -11.11
N ALA A 23 15.63 -7.27 -11.22
CA ALA A 23 16.15 -6.36 -12.25
C ALA A 23 17.62 -6.00 -12.05
N LEU A 24 18.08 -5.90 -10.80
CA LEU A 24 19.46 -5.53 -10.45
C LEU A 24 20.33 -6.71 -10.06
N TYR A 25 19.87 -7.96 -10.20
CA TYR A 25 20.62 -9.15 -9.77
C TYR A 25 22.03 -9.26 -10.40
N ARG A 26 22.22 -8.73 -11.62
CA ARG A 26 23.49 -8.74 -12.35
C ARG A 26 24.33 -7.45 -12.17
N GLN A 27 23.79 -6.45 -11.49
CA GLN A 27 24.45 -5.17 -11.25
C GLN A 27 25.35 -5.25 -10.00
N PRO A 28 26.36 -4.38 -9.87
CA PRO A 28 27.11 -4.25 -8.63
C PRO A 28 26.18 -3.96 -7.45
N ARG A 29 26.45 -4.64 -6.32
CA ARG A 29 25.59 -4.62 -5.12
C ARG A 29 25.23 -3.21 -4.63
N GLY A 30 26.10 -2.22 -4.85
CA GLY A 30 25.83 -0.82 -4.48
C GLY A 30 24.58 -0.24 -5.16
N ILE A 31 24.28 -0.62 -6.41
CA ILE A 31 23.12 -0.12 -7.13
C ILE A 31 21.83 -0.74 -6.57
N PHE A 32 21.87 -2.02 -6.17
CA PHE A 32 20.75 -2.64 -5.45
C PHE A 32 20.47 -1.92 -4.13
N TRP A 33 21.50 -1.64 -3.32
CA TRP A 33 21.33 -0.90 -2.06
C TRP A 33 20.80 0.52 -2.27
N PHE A 34 21.24 1.19 -3.34
CA PHE A 34 20.70 2.49 -3.72
C PHE A 34 19.22 2.42 -4.11
N ALA A 35 18.83 1.44 -4.94
CA ALA A 35 17.44 1.21 -5.29
C ALA A 35 16.59 0.86 -4.07
N PHE A 36 17.10 0.03 -3.16
CA PHE A 36 16.43 -0.29 -1.91
C PHE A 36 16.23 0.94 -1.03
N ALA A 37 17.25 1.81 -0.92
CA ALA A 37 17.12 3.07 -0.20
C ALA A 37 16.04 3.98 -0.83
N LEU A 38 15.97 4.07 -2.16
CA LEU A 38 14.91 4.82 -2.85
C LEU A 38 13.52 4.25 -2.58
N ILE A 39 13.37 2.92 -2.54
CA ILE A 39 12.10 2.27 -2.17
C ILE A 39 11.71 2.68 -0.74
N LEU A 40 12.65 2.64 0.21
CA LEU A 40 12.38 3.05 1.59
C LEU A 40 11.99 4.54 1.69
N VAL A 41 12.66 5.41 0.93
CA VAL A 41 12.32 6.85 0.88
C VAL A 41 10.91 7.04 0.33
N GLY A 42 10.55 6.35 -0.75
CA GLY A 42 9.20 6.38 -1.31
C GLY A 42 8.15 5.90 -0.30
N LEU A 43 8.40 4.77 0.37
CA LEU A 43 7.51 4.26 1.42
C LEU A 43 7.37 5.24 2.59
N GLY A 44 8.46 5.88 3.01
CA GLY A 44 8.43 6.90 4.06
C GLY A 44 7.57 8.10 3.67
N TYR A 45 7.69 8.58 2.42
CA TYR A 45 6.84 9.63 1.89
C TYR A 45 5.36 9.23 1.85
N LEU A 46 5.04 8.05 1.30
CA LEU A 46 3.66 7.53 1.27
C LEU A 46 3.08 7.32 2.68
N GLY A 47 3.92 6.93 3.64
CA GLY A 47 3.52 6.81 5.04
C GLY A 47 3.17 8.16 5.65
N GLY A 48 3.94 9.20 5.35
CA GLY A 48 3.68 10.56 5.81
C GLY A 48 2.41 11.19 5.23
N THR A 49 1.98 10.78 4.03
CA THR A 49 0.74 11.26 3.40
C THR A 49 -0.50 10.45 3.77
N GLY A 50 -0.34 9.30 4.44
CA GLY A 50 -1.44 8.38 4.76
C GLY A 50 -1.79 7.37 3.66
N ALA A 51 -1.17 7.49 2.47
CA ALA A 51 -1.48 6.66 1.31
C ALA A 51 -1.28 5.15 1.53
N LEU A 52 -0.35 4.76 2.42
CA LEU A 52 -0.15 3.34 2.77
C LEU A 52 -1.41 2.74 3.42
N SER A 53 -2.12 3.51 4.24
CA SER A 53 -3.36 3.05 4.87
C SER A 53 -4.47 2.89 3.83
N ASP A 54 -4.57 3.81 2.88
CA ASP A 54 -5.56 3.74 1.79
C ASP A 54 -5.33 2.51 0.90
N ILE A 55 -4.06 2.21 0.57
CA ILE A 55 -3.67 1.01 -0.17
C ILE A 55 -4.08 -0.24 0.60
N ALA A 56 -3.81 -0.29 1.91
CA ALA A 56 -4.17 -1.43 2.75
C ALA A 56 -5.69 -1.66 2.76
N ASN A 57 -6.48 -0.61 2.95
CA ASN A 57 -7.94 -0.70 3.02
C ASN A 57 -8.55 -1.10 1.66
N THR A 58 -7.98 -0.59 0.57
CA THR A 58 -8.39 -0.95 -0.81
C THR A 58 -8.15 -2.43 -1.08
N VAL A 59 -6.97 -2.95 -0.72
CA VAL A 59 -6.61 -4.36 -0.91
C VAL A 59 -7.37 -5.28 0.04
N ALA A 60 -7.66 -4.83 1.25
CA ALA A 60 -8.48 -5.57 2.22
C ALA A 60 -9.98 -5.61 1.84
N GLY A 61 -10.41 -4.86 0.82
CA GLY A 61 -11.81 -4.83 0.38
C GLY A 61 -12.73 -4.02 1.30
N GLU A 62 -12.19 -3.25 2.25
CA GLU A 62 -12.96 -2.42 3.19
C GLU A 62 -13.63 -1.23 2.48
N THR A 63 -13.21 -0.90 1.26
CA THR A 63 -13.87 0.05 0.35
C THR A 63 -15.23 -0.43 -0.17
N GLY A 64 -15.67 -1.66 0.13
CA GLY A 64 -16.96 -2.22 -0.27
C GLY A 64 -18.11 -2.10 0.76
N LEU A 65 -17.86 -1.59 1.96
CA LEU A 65 -18.90 -1.42 3.01
C LEU A 65 -19.45 0.01 3.12
N ALA A 66 -19.06 0.90 2.22
CA ALA A 66 -19.85 2.11 1.94
C ALA A 66 -21.12 1.71 1.18
N VAL A 67 -22.00 0.93 1.82
CA VAL A 67 -23.41 0.85 1.45
C VAL A 67 -23.95 2.27 1.56
N ALA A 68 -24.54 2.75 0.47
CA ALA A 68 -25.00 4.11 0.28
C ALA A 68 -25.88 4.60 1.45
N PRO A 69 -25.61 5.77 2.05
CA PRO A 69 -26.60 6.42 2.91
C PRO A 69 -27.68 7.02 1.99
N GLY A 70 -28.66 6.19 1.60
CA GLY A 70 -29.67 6.61 0.65
C GLY A 70 -30.82 5.64 0.37
N GLU A 71 -30.99 4.56 1.14
CA GLU A 71 -32.19 3.73 1.03
C GLU A 71 -33.16 4.07 2.17
N PRO A 72 -34.07 5.05 2.00
CA PRO A 72 -35.19 5.21 2.89
C PRO A 72 -36.13 4.01 2.70
N SER A 73 -36.02 3.04 3.61
CA SER A 73 -37.18 2.24 3.97
C SER A 73 -38.15 3.11 4.77
N ILE A 74 -39.46 2.78 4.75
CA ILE A 74 -40.57 3.33 5.58
C ILE A 74 -41.20 4.58 4.87
N ILE A 75 -42.45 4.64 4.31
CA ILE A 75 -43.75 3.94 4.49
C ILE A 75 -44.67 4.22 3.28
N GLU A 76 -45.36 3.20 2.77
CA GLU A 76 -46.61 3.35 1.98
C GLU A 76 -47.77 3.73 2.92
N PRO A 77 -48.53 4.81 2.66
CA PRO A 77 -49.92 4.91 3.12
C PRO A 77 -50.89 4.25 2.13
#